data_AF-A0A382KUI3-F1
#
_entry.id   AF-A0A382KUI3-F1
#
_cell.length_a   1.000
_cell.length_b   1.000
_cell.length_c   1.000
_cell.angle_alpha   90.00
_cell.angle_beta   90.00
_cell.angle_gamma   90.00
#
_symmetry.space_group_name_H-M   'P 1'
#
loop_
_entity.id
_entity.type
_entity.pdbx_description
1 polymer ?
#
loop_
_entity_poly.entity_id
_entity_poly.type
_entity_poly.pdbx_seq_one_letter_code
_entity_poly.pdbx_strand_id
1 'polypeptide(L)' 'MSKPYGYKLQNNFYNTAVELKTSSNPLQLMKKLQLIEKKMHKNKTIENGPRRIDIDIIFFNNLKFDQEALIIPHPRATT' A
#
# COMPACT_ATOMS: atom_id res chain seq x y z
N MET A 1 14.47 4.06 7.39
CA MET A 1 13.64 5.27 7.61
C MET A 1 13.80 6.17 6.40
N SER A 2 12.71 6.71 5.84
CA SER A 2 12.76 7.58 4.66
C SER A 2 11.97 8.88 4.87
N LYS A 3 12.36 9.92 4.14
CA LYS A 3 11.66 11.21 4.18
C LYS A 3 10.24 11.07 3.61
N PRO A 4 9.26 11.83 4.13
CA PRO A 4 7.90 11.85 3.58
C PRO A 4 7.88 12.40 2.15
N TYR A 5 6.99 11.84 1.33
CA TYR A 5 6.63 12.40 0.03
C TYR A 5 5.38 13.28 0.17
N GLY A 6 5.34 14.43 -0.50
CA GLY A 6 4.23 15.38 -0.41
C GLY A 6 4.32 16.25 0.85
N TYR A 7 3.44 16.03 1.84
CA TYR A 7 3.39 16.81 3.08
C TYR A 7 4.66 16.60 3.91
N LYS A 8 5.50 17.63 4.08
CA LYS A 8 6.82 17.48 4.72
C LYS A 8 6.83 17.68 6.23
N LEU A 9 5.81 18.33 6.80
CA LEU A 9 5.73 18.62 8.23
C LEU A 9 5.18 17.41 9.01
N GLN A 10 5.89 16.29 8.92
CA GLN A 10 5.57 15.04 9.59
C GLN A 10 6.85 14.23 9.86
N ASN A 11 6.72 13.21 10.71
CA ASN A 11 7.81 12.27 10.95
C ASN A 11 8.17 11.50 9.68
N ASN A 12 9.40 11.00 9.64
CA ASN A 12 9.83 10.09 8.60
C ASN A 12 9.06 8.77 8.67
N PHE A 13 8.98 8.07 7.52
CA PHE A 13 8.33 6.77 7.43
C PHE A 13 9.30 5.63 7.70
N TYR A 14 8.78 4.57 8.32
CA TYR A 14 9.39 3.25 8.32
C TYR A 14 8.72 2.43 7.21
N ASN A 15 9.48 2.13 6.16
CA ASN A 15 9.02 1.31 5.04
C ASN A 15 9.65 -0.08 5.17
N THR A 16 8.85 -1.10 4.87
CA THR A 16 9.30 -2.48 4.76
C THR A 16 8.52 -3.16 3.64
N ALA A 17 9.05 -4.27 3.12
CA ALA A 17 8.38 -5.11 2.14
C ALA A 17 8.38 -6.55 2.65
N VAL A 18 7.33 -7.29 2.30
CA VAL A 18 7.19 -8.70 2.64
C VAL A 18 6.79 -9.49 1.41
N GLU A 19 7.36 -10.68 1.27
CA GLU A 19 6.87 -11.69 0.34
C GLU A 19 5.94 -12.64 1.11
N LEU A 20 4.81 -13.01 0.52
CA LEU A 20 3.86 -13.94 1.12
C LEU A 20 3.24 -14.83 0.07
N LYS A 21 2.77 -16.00 0.52
CA LYS A 21 1.94 -16.91 -0.29
C LYS A 21 0.49 -16.76 0.11
N THR A 22 -0.40 -16.67 -0.87
CA THR A 22 -1.85 -16.59 -0.64
C THR A 22 -2.61 -17.33 -1.74
N SER A 23 -3.76 -17.91 -1.38
CA SER A 23 -4.75 -18.43 -2.33
C SER A 23 -5.75 -17.36 -2.79
N SER A 24 -5.66 -16.14 -2.25
CA SER A 24 -6.56 -15.04 -2.61
C SER A 24 -6.16 -14.47 -3.96
N ASN A 25 -7.13 -14.14 -4.82
CA ASN A 25 -6.84 -13.34 -6.00
C ASN A 25 -6.47 -11.89 -5.60
N PRO A 26 -5.93 -11.06 -6.51
CA PRO A 26 -5.45 -9.72 -6.18
C PRO A 26 -6.51 -8.81 -5.54
N LEU A 27 -7.74 -8.83 -6.05
CA LEU A 27 -8.84 -8.02 -5.51
C LEU A 27 -9.27 -8.49 -4.11
N GLN A 28 -9.31 -9.81 -3.88
CA GLN A 28 -9.58 -10.38 -2.55
C GLN A 28 -8.48 -10.03 -1.56
N LEU A 29 -7.21 -10.09 -1.98
CA LEU A 29 -6.08 -9.67 -1.17
C LEU A 29 -6.21 -8.18 -0.82
N MET A 30 -6.46 -7.32 -1.81
CA MET A 30 -6.64 -5.89 -1.60
C MET A 30 -7.72 -5.57 -0.56
N LYS A 31 -8.88 -6.23 -0.63
CA LYS A 31 -9.95 -6.10 0.38
C LYS A 31 -9.48 -6.49 1.78
N LYS A 32 -8.70 -7.58 1.91
CA LYS A 32 -8.15 -8.00 3.21
C LYS A 32 -7.15 -6.99 3.76
N LEU A 33 -6.28 -6.42 2.91
CA LEU A 33 -5.31 -5.40 3.31
C LEU A 33 -6.02 -4.12 3.76
N GLN A 34 -7.01 -3.64 3.01
CA GLN A 34 -7.84 -2.48 3.39
C GLN A 34 -8.54 -2.69 4.75
N LEU A 35 -9.01 -3.90 5.04
CA LEU A 35 -9.58 -4.24 6.35
C LEU A 35 -8.54 -4.17 7.48
N ILE A 36 -7.30 -4.58 7.24
CA ILE A 36 -6.20 -4.45 8.21
C ILE A 36 -5.92 -2.98 8.50
N GLU A 37 -5.80 -2.16 7.45
CA GLU A 37 -5.60 -0.72 7.61
C GLU A 37 -6.73 -0.06 8.40
N LYS A 38 -7.99 -0.43 8.10
CA LYS A 38 -9.17 0.06 8.83
C LYS A 38 -9.12 -0.32 10.31
N LYS A 39 -8.76 -1.57 10.63
CA LYS A 39 -8.59 -2.04 12.02
C LYS A 39 -7.44 -1.31 12.74
N MET A 40 -6.43 -0.89 12.00
CA MET A 40 -5.31 -0.10 12.51
C MET A 40 -5.60 1.40 12.56
N HIS A 41 -6.87 1.81 12.44
CA HIS A 41 -7.30 3.20 12.47
C HIS A 41 -6.57 4.07 11.43
N LYS A 42 -6.66 3.70 10.14
CA LYS A 42 -6.19 4.54 9.02
C LYS A 42 -6.86 5.92 9.09
N ASN A 43 -6.13 6.91 9.60
CA ASN A 43 -6.57 8.31 9.65
C ASN A 43 -6.05 9.03 8.41
N LYS A 44 -6.91 9.25 7.42
CA LYS A 44 -6.59 10.07 6.24
C LYS A 44 -7.22 11.46 6.39
N THR A 45 -6.68 12.25 7.31
CA THR A 45 -7.14 13.63 7.58
C THR A 45 -6.46 14.66 6.68
N ILE A 46 -5.24 14.38 6.23
CA ILE A 46 -4.42 15.26 5.38
C ILE A 46 -3.93 14.45 4.19
N GLU A 47 -4.05 15.00 2.98
CA GLU A 47 -3.51 14.36 1.78
C GLU A 47 -1.98 14.18 1.92
N ASN A 48 -1.49 12.96 1.68
CA ASN A 48 -0.10 12.56 1.91
C ASN A 48 0.43 12.79 3.34
N GLY A 49 -0.45 13.02 4.32
CA GLY A 49 -0.08 13.24 5.72
C GLY A 49 0.28 11.98 6.51
N PRO A 50 0.48 12.13 7.83
CA PRO A 50 0.81 11.03 8.72
C PRO A 50 -0.26 9.94 8.68
N ARG A 51 0.18 8.69 8.64
CA ARG A 51 -0.71 7.52 8.68
C ARG A 51 -0.06 6.42 9.49
N ARG A 52 -0.89 5.68 10.23
CA ARG A 52 -0.44 4.61 11.10
C ARG A 52 0.12 3.43 10.32
N ILE A 53 -0.52 3.08 9.21
CA ILE A 53 -0.07 2.07 8.26
C ILE A 53 -0.66 2.37 6.88
N ASP A 54 0.08 2.01 5.84
CA ASP A 54 -0.32 2.05 4.44
C ASP A 54 0.22 0.76 3.82
N ILE A 55 -0.64 -0.02 3.16
CA ILE A 55 -0.25 -1.32 2.61
C ILE A 55 -0.59 -1.37 1.12
N ASP A 56 0.46 -1.39 0.29
CA ASP A 56 0.36 -1.47 -1.16
C ASP A 56 0.75 -2.86 -1.67
N ILE A 57 0.02 -3.36 -2.67
CA ILE A 57 0.45 -4.53 -3.45
C ILE A 57 1.42 -4.04 -4.51
N ILE A 58 2.72 -4.32 -4.34
CA ILE A 58 3.76 -3.91 -5.29
C ILE A 58 3.78 -4.83 -6.51
N PHE A 59 3.83 -6.14 -6.27
CA PHE A 59 3.84 -7.19 -7.29
C PHE A 59 2.89 -8.32 -6.89
N PHE A 60 2.40 -9.06 -7.89
CA PHE A 60 1.62 -10.29 -7.67
C PHE A 60 2.04 -11.33 -8.70
N ASN A 61 3.03 -12.16 -8.36
CA ASN A 61 3.73 -13.03 -9.32
C ASN A 61 4.15 -12.20 -10.57
N ASN A 62 3.93 -12.74 -11.77
CA ASN A 62 4.16 -12.06 -13.05
C ASN A 62 2.88 -11.44 -13.63
N LEU A 63 1.88 -11.19 -12.79
CA LEU A 63 0.59 -10.66 -13.23
C LEU A 63 0.71 -9.19 -13.64
N LYS A 64 0.18 -8.87 -14.82
CA LYS A 64 -0.21 -7.49 -15.19
C LYS A 64 -1.70 -7.35 -14.98
N PHE A 65 -2.10 -6.41 -14.13
CA PHE A 65 -3.48 -6.17 -13.77
C PHE A 65 -3.74 -4.68 -13.76
N ASP A 66 -4.75 -4.23 -14.50
CA ASP A 66 -5.12 -2.83 -14.58
C ASP A 66 -6.65 -2.75 -14.49
N GLN A 67 -7.13 -2.41 -13.30
CA GLN A 67 -8.52 -2.10 -13.05
C GLN A 67 -8.59 -0.85 -12.17
N GLU A 68 -9.70 -0.12 -12.25
CA GLU A 68 -9.92 1.14 -11.53
C GLU A 68 -9.58 1.04 -10.02
N ALA A 69 -9.78 -0.13 -9.42
CA ALA A 69 -9.52 -0.35 -8.00
C ALA A 69 -8.10 -0.85 -7.65
N LEU A 70 -7.32 -1.34 -8.61
CA LEU A 70 -6.01 -1.97 -8.36
C LEU A 70 -5.17 -2.04 -9.65
N ILE A 71 -3.94 -1.53 -9.57
CA ILE A 71 -2.94 -1.60 -10.65
C ILE A 71 -1.74 -2.41 -10.16
N ILE A 72 -1.33 -3.43 -10.92
CA ILE A 72 -0.19 -4.32 -10.65
C ILE A 72 0.63 -4.51 -11.95
N PRO A 73 1.96 -4.34 -11.92
CA PRO A 73 2.77 -3.84 -10.81
C PRO A 73 2.34 -2.45 -10.33
N HIS A 74 2.63 -2.13 -9.08
CA HIS A 74 2.26 -0.82 -8.54
C HIS A 74 2.85 0.30 -9.43
N PRO A 75 2.10 1.37 -9.77
CA PRO A 75 2.55 2.38 -10.73
C PRO A 75 3.85 3.11 -10.37
N ARG A 76 4.20 3.10 -9.08
CA ARG A 76 5.44 3.69 -8.55
C ARG A 76 6.56 2.67 -8.32
N ALA A 77 6.34 1.40 -8.60
CA ALA A 77 7.40 0.41 -8.61
C ALA A 77 8.21 0.62 -9.89
N THR A 78 9.29 1.40 -9.80
CA THR A 78 10.28 1.47 -10.88
C THR A 78 10.88 0.08 -11.08
N THR A 79 10.83 -0.40 -12.32
CA THR A 79 11.58 -1.57 -12.78
C THR A 79 13.03 -1.20 -13.01
#